data_AF-A0A960X6C3-F1
#
_entry.id   AF-A0A960X6C3-F1
#
_cell.length_a   1.000
_cell.length_b   1.000
_cell.length_c   1.000
_cell.angle_alpha   90.00
_cell.angle_beta   90.00
_cell.angle_gamma   90.00
#
_symmetry.space_group_name_H-M   'P 1'
#
loop_
_entity.id
_entity.type
_entity.pdbx_description
1 polymer ?
#
loop_
_entity_poly.entity_id
_entity_poly.type
_entity_poly.pdbx_seq_one_letter_code
_entity_poly.pdbx_strand_id
1 'polypeptide(L)'
;EHDKIWQEWNNNNLPINSQAYILTARASNCSGRLMGVFVNVPNMIYILSLNHKLFEKETGVSFDPKFIVEEIGSNTSEFWNSVFENHYLLGILLGYGEKNSFIFNWKVEASMDFQELPFERKNEDCEKSGVVRYKRKVNTRDLPLPQFVYFGIYDEEIEKYKRERDLIVIEFEGKKFKSKVLEYLTH
;
A
#
# COMPACT_ATOMS: atom_id res chain seq x y z
N GLU A 1 -17.92 -2.10 -16.02
CA GLU A 1 -16.90 -3.08 -16.46
C GLU A 1 -15.96 -3.46 -15.31
N HIS A 2 -15.37 -2.50 -14.60
CA HIS A 2 -14.51 -2.73 -13.42
C HIS A 2 -15.17 -3.57 -12.31
N ASP A 3 -16.43 -3.31 -11.98
CA ASP A 3 -17.17 -4.09 -10.96
C ASP A 3 -17.29 -5.57 -11.35
N LYS A 4 -17.52 -5.84 -12.64
CA LYS A 4 -17.66 -7.21 -13.16
C LYS A 4 -16.32 -7.96 -13.07
N ILE A 5 -15.21 -7.29 -13.41
CA ILE A 5 -13.85 -7.84 -13.29
C ILE A 5 -13.51 -8.12 -11.82
N TRP A 6 -13.87 -7.21 -10.90
CA TRP A 6 -13.68 -7.41 -9.47
C TRP A 6 -14.47 -8.61 -8.94
N GLN A 7 -15.76 -8.73 -9.31
CA GLN A 7 -16.60 -9.85 -8.92
C GLN A 7 -16.09 -11.18 -9.48
N GLU A 8 -15.66 -11.23 -10.74
CA GLU A 8 -15.03 -12.42 -11.32
C GLU A 8 -13.73 -12.80 -10.59
N TRP A 9 -12.91 -11.82 -10.21
CA TRP A 9 -11.69 -12.11 -9.47
C TRP A 9 -11.96 -12.60 -8.05
N ASN A 10 -12.93 -11.99 -7.35
CA ASN A 10 -13.35 -12.41 -6.02
C ASN A 10 -13.89 -13.85 -6.04
N ASN A 11 -14.81 -14.16 -6.95
CA ASN A 11 -15.40 -15.50 -7.08
C ASN A 11 -14.39 -16.60 -7.39
N ASN A 12 -13.28 -16.27 -8.05
CA ASN A 12 -12.27 -17.24 -8.50
C ASN A 12 -11.05 -17.39 -7.57
N ASN A 13 -10.85 -16.52 -6.57
CA ASN A 13 -9.65 -16.53 -5.72
C ASN A 13 -9.95 -16.48 -4.20
N LEU A 14 -11.18 -16.78 -3.78
CA LEU A 14 -11.56 -16.95 -2.38
C LEU A 14 -11.04 -18.30 -1.85
N PRO A 15 -10.09 -18.26 -0.92
CA PRO A 15 -10.48 -18.04 0.46
C PRO A 15 -9.62 -16.99 1.19
N ILE A 16 -9.11 -15.99 0.47
CA ILE A 16 -8.25 -14.95 1.09
C ILE A 16 -9.01 -14.13 2.16
N ASN A 17 -10.34 -14.03 2.05
CA ASN A 17 -11.17 -13.38 3.07
C ASN A 17 -11.29 -14.30 4.31
N SER A 18 -10.31 -14.19 5.19
CA SER A 18 -10.14 -14.99 6.41
C SER A 18 -10.11 -14.05 7.62
N GLN A 19 -10.05 -14.58 8.84
CA GLN A 19 -9.88 -13.75 10.05
C GLN A 19 -8.61 -12.86 9.98
N ALA A 20 -7.60 -13.24 9.19
CA ALA A 20 -6.34 -12.54 9.11
C ALA A 20 -6.26 -11.50 7.99
N TYR A 21 -7.09 -11.60 6.95
CA TYR A 21 -6.99 -10.74 5.77
C TYR A 21 -8.36 -10.25 5.28
N ILE A 22 -8.43 -8.96 4.98
CA ILE A 22 -9.57 -8.32 4.32
C ILE A 22 -9.16 -7.94 2.91
N LEU A 23 -10.03 -8.28 1.96
CA LEU A 23 -9.87 -7.97 0.56
C LEU A 23 -11.16 -7.32 0.09
N THR A 24 -11.11 -6.02 -0.19
CA THR A 24 -12.29 -5.22 -0.51
C THR A 24 -11.99 -4.22 -1.61
N ALA A 25 -13.02 -3.58 -2.15
CA ALA A 25 -12.90 -2.48 -3.10
C ALA A 25 -13.72 -1.30 -2.59
N ARG A 26 -13.18 -0.10 -2.75
CA ARG A 26 -13.84 1.16 -2.40
C ARG A 26 -13.82 2.13 -3.56
N ALA A 27 -14.77 3.06 -3.59
CA ALA A 27 -14.78 4.09 -4.62
C ALA A 27 -13.63 5.08 -4.36
N SER A 28 -12.89 5.42 -5.41
CA SER A 28 -11.92 6.52 -5.38
C SER A 28 -12.67 7.84 -5.57
N ASN A 29 -12.57 8.72 -4.57
CA ASN A 29 -13.14 10.06 -4.63
C ASN A 29 -12.56 10.90 -5.79
N CYS A 30 -11.32 10.62 -6.21
CA CYS A 30 -10.61 11.44 -7.19
C CYS A 30 -10.84 11.02 -8.65
N SER A 31 -11.22 9.77 -8.92
CA SER A 31 -11.16 9.21 -10.29
C SER A 31 -12.42 8.49 -10.74
N GLY A 32 -13.42 8.31 -9.86
CA GLY A 32 -14.60 7.49 -10.13
C GLY A 32 -14.27 6.01 -10.38
N ARG A 33 -13.03 5.58 -10.12
CA ARG A 33 -12.55 4.20 -10.26
C ARG A 33 -12.65 3.47 -8.92
N LEU A 34 -12.80 2.16 -8.98
CA LEU A 34 -12.65 1.32 -7.80
C LEU A 34 -11.17 1.17 -7.45
N MET A 35 -10.85 1.41 -6.18
CA MET A 35 -9.57 1.09 -5.58
C MET A 35 -9.70 -0.24 -4.84
N GLY A 36 -8.92 -1.23 -5.24
CA GLY A 36 -8.78 -2.49 -4.51
C GLY A 36 -7.92 -2.29 -3.27
N VAL A 37 -8.35 -2.84 -2.15
CA VAL A 37 -7.70 -2.75 -0.85
C VAL A 37 -7.49 -4.16 -0.32
N PHE A 38 -6.24 -4.49 -0.02
CA PHE A 38 -5.86 -5.76 0.57
C PHE A 38 -5.11 -5.50 1.88
N VAL A 39 -5.60 -6.06 2.98
CA VAL A 39 -5.21 -5.69 4.34
C VAL A 39 -4.93 -6.96 5.14
N ASN A 40 -3.79 -7.00 5.80
CA ASN A 40 -3.56 -7.93 6.92
C ASN A 40 -4.13 -7.29 8.19
N VAL A 41 -5.19 -7.89 8.74
CA VAL A 41 -5.97 -7.33 9.85
C VAL A 41 -5.12 -7.19 11.13
N PRO A 42 -4.41 -8.22 11.62
CA PRO A 42 -3.54 -8.06 12.79
C PRO A 42 -2.49 -6.94 12.63
N ASN A 43 -1.85 -6.85 11.46
CA ASN A 43 -0.84 -5.84 11.22
C ASN A 43 -1.45 -4.43 11.15
N MET A 44 -2.63 -4.28 10.53
CA MET A 44 -3.34 -3.00 10.48
C MET A 44 -3.74 -2.53 11.88
N ILE A 45 -4.30 -3.43 12.70
CA ILE A 45 -4.63 -3.13 14.10
C ILE A 45 -3.37 -2.70 14.86
N TYR A 46 -2.25 -3.40 14.67
CA TYR A 46 -0.98 -3.05 15.31
C TYR A 46 -0.50 -1.65 14.92
N ILE A 47 -0.46 -1.33 13.62
CA ILE A 47 -0.02 -0.01 13.12
C ILE A 47 -0.93 1.11 13.65
N LEU A 48 -2.25 0.90 13.60
CA LEU A 48 -3.24 1.85 14.10
C LEU A 48 -3.13 2.04 15.61
N SER A 49 -2.86 0.98 16.36
CA SER A 49 -2.66 1.06 17.82
C SER A 49 -1.39 1.82 18.17
N LEU A 50 -0.30 1.56 17.45
CA LEU A 50 0.99 2.23 17.65
C LEU A 50 0.90 3.73 17.36
N ASN A 51 0.09 4.12 16.38
CA ASN A 51 -0.06 5.50 15.92
C ASN A 51 -1.41 6.13 16.32
N HIS A 52 -2.10 5.57 17.32
CA HIS A 52 -3.51 5.87 17.61
C HIS A 52 -3.80 7.37 17.77
N LYS A 53 -3.05 8.04 18.64
CA LYS A 53 -3.19 9.48 18.89
C LYS A 53 -2.93 10.34 17.65
N LEU A 54 -2.00 9.92 16.81
CA LEU A 54 -1.68 10.64 15.58
C LEU A 54 -2.87 10.55 14.62
N PHE A 55 -3.43 9.36 14.43
CA PHE A 55 -4.60 9.17 13.57
C PHE A 55 -5.82 9.93 14.09
N GLU A 56 -6.11 9.89 15.40
CA GLU A 56 -7.22 10.69 15.96
C GLU A 56 -7.03 12.19 15.75
N LYS A 57 -5.80 12.68 15.90
CA LYS A 57 -5.47 14.10 15.70
C LYS A 57 -5.64 14.52 14.24
N GLU A 58 -5.10 13.75 13.30
CA GLU A 58 -5.08 14.12 11.88
C GLU A 58 -6.44 13.88 11.19
N THR A 59 -7.25 12.93 11.68
CA THR A 59 -8.61 12.69 11.16
C THR A 59 -9.69 13.47 11.90
N GLY A 60 -9.45 13.87 13.15
CA GLY A 60 -10.47 14.44 14.03
C GLY A 60 -11.50 13.42 14.53
N VAL A 61 -11.33 12.13 14.22
CA VAL A 61 -12.27 11.05 14.55
C VAL A 61 -11.67 10.19 15.65
N SER A 62 -12.41 10.00 16.74
CA SER A 62 -12.04 8.98 17.74
C SER A 62 -12.46 7.60 17.28
N PHE A 63 -11.57 6.62 17.44
CA PHE A 63 -11.78 5.28 16.92
C PHE A 63 -11.13 4.22 17.80
N ASP A 64 -11.63 2.98 17.68
CA ASP A 64 -10.98 1.79 18.23
C ASP A 64 -10.26 1.05 17.08
N PRO A 65 -8.92 0.88 17.16
CA PRO A 65 -8.14 0.17 16.14
C PRO A 65 -8.69 -1.21 15.76
N LYS A 66 -9.31 -1.93 16.71
CA LYS A 66 -9.83 -3.27 16.47
C LYS A 66 -11.05 -3.26 15.57
N PHE A 67 -11.96 -2.32 15.78
CA PHE A 67 -13.24 -2.26 15.06
C PHE A 67 -13.14 -1.45 13.77
N ILE A 68 -12.33 -0.40 13.75
CA ILE A 68 -12.23 0.49 12.59
C ILE A 68 -11.76 -0.24 11.32
N VAL A 69 -10.94 -1.28 11.47
CA VAL A 69 -10.41 -2.07 10.34
C VAL A 69 -11.50 -2.77 9.55
N GLU A 70 -12.60 -3.15 10.20
CA GLU A 70 -13.75 -3.80 9.54
C GLU A 70 -14.47 -2.82 8.59
N GLU A 71 -14.36 -1.52 8.84
CA GLU A 71 -14.99 -0.47 8.03
C GLU A 71 -14.19 -0.04 6.80
N ILE A 72 -13.01 -0.62 6.54
CA ILE A 72 -12.09 -0.11 5.51
C ILE A 72 -12.66 -0.08 4.09
N GLY A 73 -13.62 -0.96 3.79
CA GLY A 73 -14.36 -1.00 2.53
C GLY A 73 -15.57 -0.06 2.47
N SER A 74 -15.96 0.55 3.58
CA SER A 74 -17.12 1.43 3.66
C SER A 74 -16.78 2.81 3.08
N ASN A 75 -17.52 3.23 2.06
CA ASN A 75 -17.42 4.58 1.51
C ASN A 75 -18.03 5.64 2.44
N THR A 76 -18.78 5.23 3.48
CA THR A 76 -19.38 6.14 4.47
C THR A 76 -18.54 6.28 5.74
N SER A 77 -17.41 5.59 5.85
CA SER A 77 -16.53 5.71 7.02
C SER A 77 -15.74 7.02 6.94
N GLU A 78 -16.08 7.97 7.82
CA GLU A 78 -15.41 9.27 7.90
C GLU A 78 -13.91 9.10 8.14
N PHE A 79 -13.54 8.24 9.09
CA PHE A 79 -12.15 7.91 9.40
C PHE A 79 -11.36 7.48 8.16
N TRP A 80 -11.85 6.46 7.45
CA TRP A 80 -11.11 5.94 6.29
C TRP A 80 -11.08 6.93 5.14
N ASN A 81 -12.16 7.70 4.93
CA ASN A 81 -12.17 8.76 3.93
C ASN A 81 -11.06 9.78 4.21
N SER A 82 -10.91 10.24 5.45
CA SER A 82 -9.81 11.12 5.85
C SER A 82 -8.43 10.47 5.69
N VAL A 83 -8.28 9.19 6.05
CA VAL A 83 -7.01 8.47 5.92
C VAL A 83 -6.58 8.34 4.46
N PHE A 84 -7.49 7.99 3.54
CA PHE A 84 -7.13 7.82 2.12
C PHE A 84 -6.90 9.14 1.39
N GLU A 85 -7.41 10.25 1.91
CA GLU A 85 -7.15 11.60 1.38
C GLU A 85 -5.87 12.22 1.99
N ASN A 86 -5.37 11.66 3.09
CA ASN A 86 -4.17 12.13 3.77
C ASN A 86 -2.96 11.24 3.44
N HIS A 87 -2.05 11.73 2.60
CA HIS A 87 -0.86 10.98 2.17
C HIS A 87 0.08 10.64 3.33
N TYR A 88 0.09 11.44 4.40
CA TYR A 88 0.88 11.14 5.59
C TYR A 88 0.36 9.88 6.29
N LEU A 89 -0.95 9.80 6.55
CA LEU A 89 -1.55 8.65 7.21
C LEU A 89 -1.46 7.40 6.33
N LEU A 90 -1.74 7.54 5.03
CA LEU A 90 -1.62 6.44 4.09
C LEU A 90 -0.18 5.90 4.03
N GLY A 91 0.82 6.77 4.09
CA GLY A 91 2.22 6.35 4.08
C GLY A 91 2.60 5.52 5.30
N ILE A 92 2.07 5.87 6.48
CA ILE A 92 2.27 5.10 7.71
C ILE A 92 1.66 3.70 7.57
N LEU A 93 0.44 3.60 7.02
CA LEU A 93 -0.22 2.30 6.80
C LEU A 93 0.53 1.41 5.80
N LEU A 94 1.20 2.01 4.82
CA LEU A 94 2.03 1.30 3.86
C LEU A 94 3.41 0.91 4.40
N GLY A 95 3.71 1.26 5.66
CA GLY A 95 4.97 0.89 6.31
C GLY A 95 6.14 1.81 5.96
N TYR A 96 5.90 3.02 5.45
CA TYR A 96 6.99 3.97 5.17
C TYR A 96 7.55 4.65 6.43
N GLY A 97 6.96 4.40 7.60
CA GLY A 97 7.33 5.05 8.85
C GLY A 97 6.88 6.51 8.90
N GLU A 98 6.90 7.09 10.11
CA GLU A 98 6.39 8.43 10.36
C GLU A 98 7.15 9.49 9.55
N LYS A 99 8.49 9.48 9.61
CA LYS A 99 9.33 10.52 9.01
C LYS A 99 9.18 10.59 7.49
N ASN A 100 9.26 9.45 6.78
CA ASN A 100 9.14 9.48 5.31
C ASN A 100 7.73 9.85 4.86
N SER A 101 6.72 9.39 5.61
CA SER A 101 5.34 9.71 5.30
C SER A 101 5.08 11.20 5.47
N PHE A 102 5.62 11.82 6.51
CA PHE A 102 5.54 13.27 6.74
C PHE A 102 6.23 14.05 5.60
N ILE A 103 7.46 13.68 5.25
CA ILE A 103 8.22 14.36 4.19
C ILE A 103 7.51 14.23 2.83
N PHE A 104 6.98 13.04 2.53
CA PHE A 104 6.20 12.83 1.32
C PHE A 104 4.94 13.71 1.29
N ASN A 105 4.18 13.75 2.39
CA ASN A 105 2.99 14.59 2.48
C ASN A 105 3.31 16.08 2.33
N TRP A 106 4.29 16.59 3.08
CA TRP A 106 4.76 17.98 2.99
C TRP A 106 5.13 18.36 1.56
N LYS A 107 5.80 17.45 0.84
CA LYS A 107 6.17 17.67 -0.55
C LYS A 107 4.98 17.71 -1.50
N VAL A 108 4.03 16.79 -1.34
CA VAL A 108 2.80 16.77 -2.16
C VAL A 108 2.01 18.07 -1.93
N GLU A 109 1.86 18.51 -0.68
CA GLU A 109 1.23 19.78 -0.34
C GLU A 109 1.98 20.98 -0.92
N ALA A 110 3.31 20.97 -0.87
CA ALA A 110 4.16 22.02 -1.44
C ALA A 110 4.26 21.98 -2.98
N SER A 111 3.65 21.00 -3.65
CA SER A 111 3.72 20.80 -5.11
C SER A 111 5.15 20.79 -5.68
N MET A 112 6.14 20.37 -4.88
CA MET A 112 7.55 20.39 -5.31
C MET A 112 7.85 19.23 -6.26
N ASP A 113 8.61 19.51 -7.31
CA ASP A 113 8.94 18.49 -8.32
C ASP A 113 9.85 17.40 -7.73
N PHE A 114 9.69 16.15 -8.19
CA PHE A 114 10.52 15.01 -7.77
C PHE A 114 11.99 15.11 -8.19
N GLN A 115 12.36 16.13 -8.96
CA GLN A 115 13.72 16.36 -9.41
C GLN A 115 14.52 17.33 -8.52
N GLU A 116 13.87 18.10 -7.63
CA GLU A 116 14.53 19.19 -6.89
C GLU A 116 15.16 18.78 -5.54
N LEU A 117 14.96 17.55 -5.09
CA LEU A 117 15.66 17.01 -3.92
C LEU A 117 16.83 16.14 -4.39
N PRO A 118 17.94 16.08 -3.64
CA PRO A 118 19.12 15.29 -3.98
C PRO A 118 18.81 13.80 -3.79
N PHE A 119 18.01 13.24 -4.69
CA PHE A 119 17.70 11.83 -4.73
C PHE A 119 18.81 11.12 -5.52
N GLU A 120 19.57 10.25 -4.86
CA GLU A 120 20.24 9.17 -5.58
C GLU A 120 19.17 8.15 -6.02
N ARG A 121 18.53 8.42 -7.15
CA ARG A 121 17.85 7.38 -7.91
C ARG A 121 18.92 6.44 -8.42
N LYS A 122 19.17 5.34 -7.71
CA LYS A 122 19.82 4.18 -8.34
C LYS A 122 18.79 3.58 -9.29
N ASN A 123 18.90 3.99 -10.57
CA ASN A 123 18.05 3.69 -11.73
C ASN A 123 17.61 2.21 -11.79
N GLU A 124 16.46 1.86 -12.38
CA GLU A 124 16.30 1.71 -13.85
C GLU A 124 14.82 1.87 -14.28
N ASP A 125 14.61 2.69 -15.33
CA ASP A 125 13.51 2.62 -16.31
C ASP A 125 12.04 2.85 -15.90
N CYS A 126 11.72 3.76 -14.97
CA CYS A 126 10.32 4.12 -14.69
C CYS A 126 9.82 5.41 -15.39
N GLU A 127 10.68 6.18 -16.04
CA GLU A 127 10.27 7.39 -16.77
C GLU A 127 10.11 7.11 -18.27
N LYS A 128 9.00 6.44 -18.62
CA LYS A 128 8.26 6.57 -19.90
C LYS A 128 7.22 5.45 -19.98
N SER A 129 6.03 5.67 -19.42
CA SER A 129 4.86 4.90 -19.85
C SER A 129 3.61 5.76 -19.87
N GLY A 130 3.51 6.59 -20.91
CA GLY A 130 2.24 6.64 -21.61
C GLY A 130 1.92 5.21 -22.04
N VAL A 131 0.84 4.65 -21.47
CA VAL A 131 0.21 3.36 -21.78
C VAL A 131 0.99 2.49 -22.77
N VAL A 132 2.01 1.76 -22.30
CA VAL A 132 2.61 0.72 -23.14
C VAL A 132 2.11 -0.64 -22.68
N ARG A 133 1.22 -1.22 -23.50
CA ARG A 133 0.85 -2.63 -23.45
C ARG A 133 2.07 -3.47 -23.85
N TYR A 134 3.01 -3.69 -22.94
CA TYR A 134 4.03 -4.71 -23.14
C TYR A 134 3.58 -6.03 -22.55
N LYS A 135 3.52 -7.07 -23.39
CA LYS A 135 3.57 -8.47 -22.98
C LYS A 135 4.98 -8.81 -22.44
N ARG A 136 5.48 -8.04 -21.47
CA ARG A 136 6.71 -8.39 -20.76
C ARG A 136 6.36 -9.51 -19.79
N LYS A 137 7.12 -10.59 -19.80
CA LYS A 137 6.99 -11.66 -18.80
C LYS A 137 7.37 -11.01 -17.46
N VAL A 138 6.36 -10.66 -16.66
CA VAL A 138 6.52 -10.09 -15.32
C VAL A 138 7.47 -10.99 -14.54
N ASN A 139 8.63 -10.47 -14.18
CA ASN A 139 9.59 -11.16 -13.32
C ASN A 139 9.35 -10.77 -11.86
N THR A 140 9.98 -11.48 -10.91
CA THR A 140 9.84 -11.20 -9.48
C THR A 140 10.44 -9.87 -9.03
N ARG A 141 11.26 -9.23 -9.87
CA ARG A 141 11.77 -7.86 -9.64
C ARG A 141 10.80 -6.78 -10.11
N ASP A 142 9.88 -7.12 -11.01
CA ASP A 142 8.77 -6.28 -11.50
C ASP A 142 7.55 -6.33 -10.56
N LEU A 143 7.67 -6.97 -9.39
CA LEU A 143 6.61 -6.90 -8.39
C LEU A 143 6.36 -5.43 -8.04
N PRO A 144 5.10 -4.98 -7.99
CA PRO A 144 4.73 -3.63 -7.56
C PRO A 144 4.89 -3.51 -6.04
N LEU A 145 6.02 -3.97 -5.54
CA LEU A 145 6.51 -3.66 -4.21
C LEU A 145 6.77 -2.17 -4.20
N PRO A 146 6.26 -1.43 -3.19
CA PRO A 146 6.56 -0.04 -3.00
C PRO A 146 8.02 0.31 -3.31
N GLN A 147 8.22 1.24 -4.24
CA GLN A 147 9.54 1.82 -4.51
C GLN A 147 9.78 2.94 -3.49
N PHE A 148 10.86 2.81 -2.72
CA PHE A 148 11.15 3.71 -1.62
C PHE A 148 11.79 4.99 -2.15
N VAL A 149 11.24 6.12 -1.70
CA VAL A 149 11.87 7.42 -1.89
C VAL A 149 12.76 7.67 -0.69
N TYR A 150 14.06 7.53 -0.88
CA TYR A 150 15.07 7.84 0.14
C TYR A 150 15.30 9.36 0.17
N PHE A 151 14.93 10.04 1.25
CA PHE A 151 15.06 11.50 1.37
C PHE A 151 16.44 11.97 1.90
N GLY A 152 17.49 11.15 1.78
CA GLY A 152 18.82 11.51 2.31
C GLY A 152 18.95 11.37 3.84
N ILE A 153 17.90 10.91 4.52
CA ILE A 153 17.87 10.67 5.97
C ILE A 153 17.94 9.16 6.18
N TYR A 154 18.87 8.72 7.02
CA TYR A 154 18.90 7.33 7.45
C TYR A 154 17.61 7.00 8.19
N ASP A 155 16.90 5.98 7.71
CA ASP A 155 15.66 5.49 8.29
C ASP A 155 15.77 3.97 8.43
N GLU A 156 15.73 3.49 9.67
CA GLU A 156 15.86 2.07 10.00
C GLU A 156 14.75 1.23 9.37
N GLU A 157 13.55 1.77 9.20
CA GLU A 157 12.42 1.06 8.58
C GLU A 157 12.64 0.88 7.08
N ILE A 158 13.22 1.87 6.39
CA ILE A 158 13.60 1.74 4.97
C ILE A 158 14.63 0.62 4.81
N GLU A 159 15.67 0.62 5.64
CA GLU A 159 16.74 -0.38 5.54
C GLU A 159 16.26 -1.78 5.89
N LYS A 160 15.36 -1.91 6.87
CA LYS A 160 14.69 -3.17 7.19
C LYS A 160 13.86 -3.65 5.99
N TYR A 161 13.04 -2.80 5.39
CA TYR A 161 12.23 -3.16 4.24
C TYR A 161 13.10 -3.60 3.05
N LYS A 162 14.19 -2.89 2.74
CA LYS A 162 15.09 -3.28 1.64
C LYS A 162 15.58 -4.72 1.79
N ARG A 163 15.98 -5.11 3.01
CA ARG A 163 16.39 -6.48 3.33
C ARG A 163 15.24 -7.48 3.15
N GLU A 164 14.06 -7.16 3.66
CA GLU A 164 12.88 -8.03 3.53
C GLU A 164 12.48 -8.23 2.06
N ARG A 165 12.54 -7.16 1.25
CA ARG A 165 12.29 -7.21 -0.19
C ARG A 165 13.27 -8.15 -0.90
N ASP A 166 14.56 -8.06 -0.61
CA ASP A 166 15.56 -8.92 -1.24
C ASP A 166 15.31 -10.41 -0.90
N LEU A 167 14.93 -10.70 0.35
CA LEU A 167 14.55 -12.05 0.78
C LEU A 167 13.32 -12.57 0.02
N ILE A 168 12.30 -11.73 -0.18
CA ILE A 168 11.11 -12.08 -0.97
C ILE A 168 11.51 -12.37 -2.42
N VAL A 169 12.35 -11.53 -3.04
CA VAL A 169 12.78 -11.74 -4.43
C VAL A 169 13.50 -13.08 -4.59
N ILE A 170 14.41 -13.40 -3.68
CA ILE A 170 15.15 -14.68 -3.67
C ILE A 170 14.19 -15.86 -3.49
N GLU A 171 13.28 -15.77 -2.51
CA GLU A 171 12.34 -16.85 -2.20
C GLU A 171 11.41 -17.16 -3.39
N PHE A 172 11.06 -16.16 -4.19
CA PHE A 172 10.14 -16.32 -5.32
C PHE A 172 10.83 -16.59 -6.67
N GLU A 173 12.17 -16.54 -6.72
CA GLU A 173 12.92 -16.78 -7.96
C GLU A 173 12.68 -18.21 -8.49
N GLY A 174 12.35 -18.32 -9.79
CA GLY A 174 12.05 -19.60 -10.44
C GLY A 174 10.72 -20.26 -10.06
N LYS A 175 9.95 -19.70 -9.11
CA LYS A 175 8.63 -20.23 -8.69
C LYS A 175 7.47 -19.60 -9.47
N LYS A 176 6.33 -20.29 -9.54
CA LYS A 176 5.08 -19.70 -10.04
C LYS A 176 4.51 -18.72 -9.01
N PHE A 177 4.79 -17.43 -9.20
CA PHE A 177 4.44 -16.34 -8.28
C PHE A 177 3.01 -16.45 -7.72
N LYS A 178 1.98 -16.50 -8.60
CA LYS A 178 0.57 -16.56 -8.17
C LYS A 178 0.29 -17.73 -7.22
N SER A 179 0.76 -18.93 -7.56
CA SER A 179 0.50 -20.13 -6.75
C SER A 179 1.16 -20.04 -5.38
N LYS A 180 2.40 -19.53 -5.31
CA LYS A 180 3.14 -19.42 -4.05
C LYS A 180 2.58 -18.32 -3.15
N VAL A 181 2.18 -17.18 -3.71
CA VAL A 181 1.50 -16.12 -2.94
C VAL A 181 0.19 -16.63 -2.36
N LEU A 182 -0.63 -17.32 -3.16
CA LEU A 182 -1.89 -17.86 -2.67
C LEU A 182 -1.68 -18.86 -1.53
N GLU A 183 -0.68 -19.74 -1.63
CA GLU A 183 -0.32 -20.67 -0.55
C GLU A 183 -0.06 -19.96 0.79
N TYR A 184 0.71 -18.87 0.79
CA TYR A 184 1.00 -18.06 1.99
C TYR A 184 -0.21 -17.30 2.53
N LEU A 185 -1.22 -17.03 1.70
CA LEU A 185 -2.43 -16.31 2.09
C LEU A 185 -3.55 -17.24 2.57
N THR A 186 -3.46 -18.54 2.31
CA THR A 186 -4.49 -19.53 2.62
C THR A 186 -4.10 -20.57 3.67
N HIS A 187 -2.83 -20.61 4.08
CA HIS A 187 -2.27 -21.54 5.08
C HIS A 187 -1.51 -20.77 6.17
#